data_AF-A0A929GDD5-F1
#
_entry.id   AF-A0A929GDD5-F1
#
_cell.length_a   1.000
_cell.length_b   1.000
_cell.length_c   1.000
_cell.angle_alpha   90.00
_cell.angle_beta   90.00
_cell.angle_gamma   90.00
#
_symmetry.space_group_name_H-M   'P 1'
#
loop_
_entity.id
_entity.type
_entity.pdbx_description
1 polymer ?
#
loop_
_entity_poly.entity_id
_entity_poly.type
_entity_poly.pdbx_seq_one_letter_code
_entity_poly.pdbx_strand_id
1 'polypeptide(L)'
;MFMILAGDNPIRLPEEDVLGRAAVAYSFAREVALLDRTEGVVVGVLGAWGSGKTSFINLARNEFGRVGTPILDFNPWMFSGAEQLVESFFIELAAQLKLRPEFGDIGRILEDYGEAVSGMGWLPLVGPWIERARGAAKILGRLIQRRKEGVGGRREKLRAALADLHEPIVVVGDDI
;
A
#
# COMPACT_ATOMS: atom_id res chain seq x y z
N MET A 1 -27.51 -4.59 34.74
CA MET A 1 -27.18 -5.05 33.38
C MET A 1 -26.68 -3.85 32.61
N PHE A 2 -25.36 -3.70 32.46
CA PHE A 2 -24.79 -2.62 31.66
C PHE A 2 -24.87 -3.03 30.19
N MET A 3 -25.67 -2.33 29.41
CA MET A 3 -25.69 -2.45 27.96
C MET A 3 -24.54 -1.58 27.44
N ILE A 4 -23.42 -2.20 27.09
CA ILE A 4 -22.35 -1.50 26.38
C ILE A 4 -22.90 -1.21 24.99
N LEU A 5 -23.16 0.07 24.70
CA LEU A 5 -23.39 0.55 23.33
C LEU A 5 -22.06 0.43 22.59
N ALA A 6 -21.78 -0.75 22.04
CA ALA A 6 -20.71 -0.90 21.06
C ALA A 6 -21.14 -0.14 19.80
N GLY A 7 -20.31 0.81 19.35
CA GLY A 7 -20.54 1.49 18.08
C GLY A 7 -20.53 0.49 16.92
N ASP A 8 -21.13 0.86 15.79
CA ASP A 8 -21.07 0.09 14.52
C ASP A 8 -19.67 0.23 13.89
N ASN A 9 -18.65 -0.10 14.67
CA ASN A 9 -17.27 -0.07 14.26
C ASN A 9 -16.92 -1.41 13.62
N PRO A 10 -16.15 -1.42 12.53
CA PRO A 10 -15.63 -2.64 11.97
C PRO A 10 -14.81 -3.43 13.01
N ILE A 11 -15.14 -4.70 13.18
CA ILE A 11 -14.38 -5.59 14.07
C ILE A 11 -13.00 -5.85 13.49
N ARG A 12 -12.03 -6.12 14.37
CA ARG A 12 -10.62 -6.35 13.98
C ARG A 12 -10.15 -7.74 14.35
N LEU A 13 -10.68 -8.29 15.42
CA LEU A 13 -10.24 -9.53 16.00
C LEU A 13 -11.31 -10.61 15.87
N PRO A 14 -10.95 -11.89 15.64
CA PRO A 14 -11.92 -12.98 15.55
C PRO A 14 -12.72 -13.18 16.84
N GLU A 15 -12.22 -12.77 18.00
CA GLU A 15 -12.94 -12.83 19.28
C GLU A 15 -14.15 -11.87 19.32
N GLU A 16 -14.17 -10.85 18.46
CA GLU A 16 -15.29 -9.89 18.33
C GLU A 16 -16.37 -10.39 17.36
N ASP A 17 -16.13 -11.51 16.67
CA ASP A 17 -16.97 -11.98 15.57
C ASP A 17 -18.17 -12.83 16.01
N VAL A 18 -19.20 -12.15 16.48
CA VAL A 18 -20.48 -12.78 16.90
C VAL A 18 -21.21 -13.48 15.74
N LEU A 19 -20.91 -13.13 14.48
CA LEU A 19 -21.64 -13.62 13.30
C LEU A 19 -20.87 -14.66 12.48
N GLY A 20 -19.72 -15.14 12.96
CA GLY A 20 -18.99 -16.27 12.37
C GLY A 20 -18.39 -16.00 10.97
N ARG A 21 -18.04 -14.75 10.68
CA ARG A 21 -17.37 -14.31 9.44
C ARG A 21 -15.90 -14.72 9.34
N ALA A 22 -15.20 -14.93 10.45
CA ALA A 22 -13.76 -15.15 10.51
C ALA A 22 -13.32 -16.34 9.67
N ALA A 23 -14.05 -17.46 9.73
CA ALA A 23 -13.73 -18.66 8.95
C ALA A 23 -13.72 -18.37 7.44
N VAL A 24 -14.70 -17.61 6.96
CA VAL A 24 -14.82 -17.22 5.54
C VAL A 24 -13.73 -16.21 5.17
N ALA A 25 -13.46 -15.22 6.03
CA ALA A 25 -12.41 -14.23 5.82
C ALA A 25 -11.01 -14.87 5.74
N TYR A 26 -10.74 -15.87 6.58
CA TYR A 26 -9.48 -16.61 6.55
C TYR A 26 -9.38 -17.50 5.32
N SER A 27 -10.46 -18.17 4.93
CA SER A 27 -10.48 -18.93 3.68
C SER A 27 -10.21 -18.01 2.48
N PHE A 28 -10.85 -16.84 2.44
CA PHE A 28 -10.62 -15.82 1.43
C PHE A 28 -9.14 -15.39 1.40
N ALA A 29 -8.56 -15.05 2.55
CA ALA A 29 -7.16 -14.65 2.62
C ALA A 29 -6.21 -15.73 2.11
N ARG A 30 -6.46 -17.01 2.45
CA ARG A 30 -5.67 -18.14 1.92
C ARG A 30 -5.81 -18.33 0.42
N GLU A 31 -7.02 -18.22 -0.13
CA GLU A 31 -7.22 -18.30 -1.58
C GLU A 31 -6.49 -17.15 -2.30
N VAL A 32 -6.62 -15.92 -1.79
CA VAL A 32 -5.85 -14.76 -2.28
C VAL A 32 -4.36 -15.00 -2.12
N ALA A 33 -3.93 -15.72 -1.07
CA ALA A 33 -2.55 -16.12 -0.83
C ALA A 33 -1.99 -17.07 -1.93
N LEU A 34 -2.86 -17.82 -2.63
CA LEU A 34 -2.50 -18.83 -3.61
C LEU A 34 -2.62 -18.38 -5.07
N LEU A 35 -3.18 -17.19 -5.34
CA LEU A 35 -3.32 -16.69 -6.71
C LEU A 35 -1.94 -16.52 -7.38
N ASP A 36 -1.90 -16.78 -8.69
CA ASP A 36 -0.75 -16.43 -9.53
C ASP A 36 -0.67 -14.90 -9.65
N ARG A 37 0.47 -14.34 -9.24
CA ARG A 37 0.70 -12.90 -9.11
C ARG A 37 1.77 -12.39 -10.07
N THR A 38 2.20 -13.20 -11.02
CA THR A 38 3.25 -12.85 -12.00
C THR A 38 2.97 -11.54 -12.75
N GLU A 39 1.69 -11.23 -13.01
CA GLU A 39 1.25 -9.98 -13.64
C GLU A 39 0.54 -9.01 -12.67
N GLY A 40 0.54 -9.32 -11.36
CA GLY A 40 -0.27 -8.64 -10.36
C GLY A 40 -1.75 -9.03 -10.39
N VAL A 41 -2.43 -8.94 -9.24
CA VAL A 41 -3.84 -9.32 -9.10
C VAL A 41 -4.59 -8.28 -8.27
N VAL A 42 -5.81 -7.96 -8.69
CA VAL A 42 -6.75 -7.12 -7.94
C VAL A 42 -7.94 -7.96 -7.51
N VAL A 43 -8.29 -7.90 -6.23
CA VAL A 43 -9.41 -8.64 -5.64
C VAL A 43 -10.36 -7.65 -4.98
N GLY A 44 -11.65 -7.77 -5.27
CA GLY A 44 -12.70 -6.91 -4.71
C GLY A 44 -13.59 -7.65 -3.73
N VAL A 45 -13.80 -7.08 -2.54
CA VAL A 45 -14.83 -7.52 -1.59
C VAL A 45 -16.07 -6.66 -1.79
N LEU A 46 -17.12 -7.25 -2.37
CA LEU A 46 -18.34 -6.53 -2.76
C LEU A 46 -19.50 -6.86 -1.82
N GLY A 47 -20.33 -5.86 -1.53
CA GLY A 47 -21.48 -6.00 -0.64
C GLY A 47 -22.15 -4.66 -0.35
N ALA A 48 -23.42 -4.72 0.06
CA ALA A 48 -24.21 -3.54 0.42
C ALA A 48 -23.56 -2.71 1.54
N TRP A 49 -23.98 -1.46 1.69
CA TRP A 49 -23.59 -0.66 2.85
C TRP A 49 -24.03 -1.35 4.15
N GLY A 50 -23.17 -1.35 5.19
CA GLY A 50 -23.45 -2.06 6.44
C GLY A 50 -23.32 -3.58 6.40
N SER A 51 -22.89 -4.19 5.28
CA SER A 51 -22.72 -5.66 5.20
C SER A 51 -21.48 -6.19 5.96
N GLY A 52 -20.68 -5.30 6.55
CA GLY A 52 -19.46 -5.65 7.30
C GLY A 52 -18.24 -5.93 6.42
N LYS A 53 -18.08 -5.26 5.27
CA LYS A 53 -16.92 -5.44 4.37
C LYS A 53 -15.59 -5.10 5.04
N THR A 54 -15.52 -3.94 5.69
CA THR A 54 -14.34 -3.50 6.46
C THR A 54 -14.01 -4.50 7.57
N SER A 55 -15.02 -5.01 8.29
CA SER A 55 -14.85 -6.10 9.27
C SER A 55 -14.28 -7.36 8.62
N PHE A 56 -14.80 -7.75 7.46
CA PHE A 56 -14.31 -8.91 6.72
C PHE A 56 -12.86 -8.76 6.27
N ILE A 57 -12.50 -7.59 5.74
CA ILE A 57 -11.12 -7.25 5.36
C ILE A 57 -10.21 -7.29 6.58
N ASN A 58 -10.63 -6.70 7.71
CA ASN A 58 -9.86 -6.73 8.95
C ASN A 58 -9.61 -8.16 9.45
N LEU A 59 -10.62 -9.01 9.40
CA LEU A 59 -10.47 -10.43 9.73
C LEU A 59 -9.50 -11.11 8.76
N ALA A 60 -9.62 -10.89 7.45
CA ALA A 60 -8.70 -11.43 6.44
C ALA A 60 -7.24 -11.00 6.67
N ARG A 61 -7.01 -9.76 7.13
CA ARG A 61 -5.67 -9.25 7.49
C ARG A 61 -4.99 -10.08 8.57
N ASN A 62 -5.74 -10.59 9.55
CA ASN A 62 -5.15 -11.45 10.58
C ASN A 62 -4.54 -12.72 9.97
N GLU A 63 -5.17 -13.30 8.95
CA GLU A 63 -4.65 -14.48 8.27
C GLU A 63 -3.43 -14.13 7.40
N PHE A 64 -3.45 -13.01 6.66
CA PHE A 64 -2.27 -12.53 5.93
C PHE A 64 -1.07 -12.28 6.85
N GLY A 65 -1.30 -11.70 8.03
CA GLY A 65 -0.25 -11.50 9.04
C GLY A 65 0.32 -12.82 9.59
N ARG A 66 -0.52 -13.85 9.75
CA ARG A 66 -0.08 -15.19 10.21
C ARG A 66 0.84 -15.89 9.22
N VAL A 67 0.66 -15.68 7.92
CA VAL A 67 1.51 -16.25 6.87
C VAL A 67 2.71 -15.35 6.52
N GLY A 68 2.91 -14.24 7.24
CA GLY A 68 4.06 -13.36 7.06
C GLY A 68 3.96 -12.42 5.85
N THR A 69 2.80 -12.30 5.23
CA THR A 69 2.58 -11.44 4.05
C THR A 69 2.59 -9.95 4.45
N PRO A 70 3.48 -9.12 3.88
CA PRO A 70 3.47 -7.68 4.07
C PRO A 70 2.13 -7.06 3.63
N ILE A 71 1.45 -6.39 4.57
CA ILE A 71 0.24 -5.62 4.27
C ILE A 71 0.58 -4.12 4.23
N LEU A 72 0.18 -3.43 3.17
CA LEU A 72 0.22 -1.98 3.05
C LEU A 72 -1.20 -1.43 3.01
N ASP A 73 -1.39 -0.24 3.56
CA ASP A 73 -2.67 0.44 3.66
C ASP A 73 -2.78 1.62 2.69
N PHE A 74 -3.95 1.77 2.08
CA PHE A 74 -4.27 2.96 1.31
C PHE A 74 -5.74 3.35 1.49
N ASN A 75 -5.99 4.54 2.04
CA ASN A 75 -7.35 5.08 2.14
C ASN A 75 -7.61 6.06 0.97
N PRO A 76 -8.39 5.67 -0.04
CA PRO A 76 -8.60 6.50 -1.23
C PRO A 76 -9.42 7.77 -0.95
N TRP A 77 -10.25 7.79 0.11
CA TRP A 77 -11.15 8.90 0.42
C TRP A 77 -10.44 10.13 0.99
N MET A 78 -9.18 9.97 1.40
CA MET A 78 -8.36 11.07 1.90
C MET A 78 -7.93 12.07 0.81
N PHE A 79 -8.12 11.72 -0.47
CA PHE A 79 -7.57 12.47 -1.60
C PHE A 79 -8.65 12.94 -2.56
N SER A 80 -8.54 14.19 -3.02
CA SER A 80 -9.51 14.80 -3.93
C SER A 80 -8.99 14.83 -5.36
N GLY A 81 -9.72 14.20 -6.28
CA GLY A 81 -9.37 14.18 -7.70
C GLY A 81 -8.41 13.04 -8.09
N ALA A 82 -8.55 12.57 -9.34
CA ALA A 82 -7.87 11.36 -9.82
C ALA A 82 -6.34 11.49 -9.87
N GLU A 83 -5.82 12.66 -10.22
CA GLU A 83 -4.37 12.91 -10.30
C GLU A 83 -3.73 12.87 -8.91
N GLN A 84 -4.36 13.52 -7.93
CA GLN A 84 -3.93 13.50 -6.53
C GLN A 84 -3.99 12.07 -5.95
N LEU A 85 -5.00 11.28 -6.33
CA LEU A 85 -5.13 9.90 -5.87
C LEU A 85 -3.95 9.02 -6.30
N VAL A 86 -3.56 9.11 -7.57
CA VAL A 86 -2.43 8.31 -8.12
C VAL A 86 -1.12 8.70 -7.46
N GLU A 87 -0.87 9.99 -7.29
CA GLU A 87 0.31 10.49 -6.59
C GLU A 87 0.36 9.99 -5.14
N SER A 88 -0.74 10.21 -4.40
CA SER A 88 -0.83 9.82 -3.01
C SER A 88 -0.71 8.30 -2.81
N PHE A 89 -1.20 7.50 -3.77
CA PHE A 89 -1.00 6.05 -3.77
C PHE A 89 0.48 5.68 -3.76
N PHE A 90 1.27 6.22 -4.70
CA PHE A 90 2.70 5.89 -4.75
C PHE A 90 3.48 6.41 -3.55
N ILE A 91 3.16 7.62 -3.07
CA ILE A 91 3.81 8.20 -1.89
C ILE A 91 3.56 7.36 -0.64
N GLU A 92 2.30 7.01 -0.39
CA GLU A 92 1.90 6.28 0.82
C GLU A 92 2.52 4.87 0.85
N LEU A 93 2.42 4.14 -0.26
CA LEU A 93 3.02 2.80 -0.36
C LEU A 93 4.55 2.85 -0.25
N ALA A 94 5.19 3.82 -0.89
CA ALA A 94 6.65 3.99 -0.79
C ALA A 94 7.08 4.30 0.65
N ALA A 95 6.34 5.15 1.36
CA ALA A 95 6.62 5.48 2.76
C ALA A 95 6.52 4.23 3.64
N GLN A 96 5.44 3.46 3.54
CA GLN A 96 5.25 2.24 4.33
C GLN A 96 6.29 1.16 4.02
N LEU A 97 6.70 1.01 2.76
CA LEU A 97 7.77 0.07 2.38
C LEU A 97 9.14 0.51 2.90
N LYS A 98 9.45 1.81 2.89
CA LYS A 98 10.72 2.33 3.41
C LYS A 98 10.86 2.21 4.93
N LEU A 99 9.76 2.11 5.67
CA LEU A 99 9.79 1.82 7.10
C LEU A 99 10.23 0.38 7.42
N ARG A 100 10.25 -0.50 6.41
CA ARG A 100 10.63 -1.90 6.52
C ARG A 100 11.99 -2.10 5.84
N PRO A 101 13.07 -2.41 6.58
CA PRO A 101 14.42 -2.51 6.02
C PRO A 101 14.51 -3.44 4.80
N GLU A 102 13.76 -4.54 4.81
CA GLU A 102 13.70 -5.54 3.75
C GLU A 102 13.06 -5.03 2.44
N PHE A 103 12.20 -4.01 2.52
CA PHE A 103 11.51 -3.42 1.35
C PHE A 103 12.00 -2.01 1.00
N GLY A 104 13.03 -1.49 1.69
CA GLY A 104 13.49 -0.12 1.51
C GLY A 104 13.93 0.21 0.08
N ASP A 105 14.49 -0.75 -0.65
CA ASP A 105 14.90 -0.59 -2.05
C ASP A 105 13.69 -0.52 -2.98
N ILE A 106 12.70 -1.39 -2.76
CA ILE A 106 11.44 -1.38 -3.52
C ILE A 106 10.69 -0.08 -3.27
N GLY A 107 10.63 0.40 -2.02
CA GLY A 107 10.01 1.67 -1.69
C GLY A 107 10.69 2.87 -2.40
N ARG A 108 12.02 2.84 -2.58
CA ARG A 108 12.73 3.85 -3.38
C ARG A 108 12.42 3.76 -4.87
N ILE A 109 12.38 2.55 -5.42
CA ILE A 109 12.05 2.33 -6.85
C ILE A 109 10.59 2.72 -7.14
N LEU A 110 9.68 2.43 -6.22
CA LEU A 110 8.26 2.77 -6.31
C LEU A 110 8.04 4.29 -6.28
N GLU A 111 8.71 5.02 -5.39
CA GLU A 111 8.69 6.49 -5.36
C GLU A 111 9.21 7.07 -6.69
N ASP A 112 10.35 6.56 -7.19
CA ASP A 112 10.93 7.01 -8.45
C ASP A 112 9.98 6.78 -9.64
N TYR A 113 9.25 5.68 -9.65
CA TYR A 113 8.21 5.40 -10.65
C TYR A 113 7.00 6.34 -10.47
N GLY A 114 6.53 6.53 -9.25
CA GLY A 114 5.43 7.42 -8.91
C GLY A 114 5.65 8.86 -9.39
N GLU A 115 6.83 9.44 -9.09
CA GLU A 115 7.22 10.77 -9.58
C GLU A 115 7.17 10.88 -11.11
N ALA A 116 7.54 9.82 -11.82
CA ALA A 116 7.55 9.80 -13.28
C ALA A 116 6.15 9.68 -13.89
N VAL A 117 5.23 9.01 -13.20
CA VAL A 117 3.83 8.83 -13.63
C VAL A 117 2.97 10.04 -13.28
N SER A 118 3.16 10.64 -12.10
CA SER A 118 2.41 11.82 -11.67
C SER A 118 2.89 13.12 -12.34
N GLY A 119 4.08 13.11 -12.97
CA GLY A 119 4.63 14.27 -13.66
C GLY A 119 5.08 15.41 -12.73
N MET A 120 4.98 15.23 -11.40
CA MET A 120 5.40 16.18 -10.38
C MET A 120 6.64 15.68 -9.64
N GLY A 121 7.79 16.28 -9.94
CA GLY A 121 9.07 16.01 -9.26
C GLY A 121 9.25 16.86 -8.00
N TRP A 122 8.40 16.68 -6.99
CA TRP A 122 8.39 17.51 -5.77
C TRP A 122 7.92 16.67 -4.58
N LEU A 123 8.79 16.27 -3.64
CA LEU A 123 8.89 16.93 -2.32
C LEU A 123 10.14 16.52 -1.53
N PRO A 124 10.87 17.52 -0.98
CA PRO A 124 11.47 17.38 0.34
C PRO A 124 11.16 18.62 1.20
N LEU A 125 10.00 18.64 1.87
CA LEU A 125 9.58 19.73 2.77
C LEU A 125 9.49 19.35 4.25
N VAL A 126 10.43 18.56 4.78
CA VAL A 126 10.68 18.53 6.24
C VAL A 126 12.18 18.38 6.51
N GLY A 127 12.85 19.44 6.99
CA GLY A 127 14.24 19.35 7.49
C GLY A 127 15.05 20.67 7.50
N PRO A 128 16.11 20.78 8.34
CA PRO A 128 16.89 22.01 8.53
C PRO A 128 17.69 22.42 7.28
N TRP A 129 17.77 23.73 7.03
CA TRP A 129 18.27 24.33 5.77
C TRP A 129 19.76 24.10 5.44
N ILE A 130 20.57 23.58 6.37
CA ILE A 130 22.04 23.57 6.26
C ILE A 130 22.58 22.37 5.46
N GLU A 131 21.90 21.22 5.43
CA GLU A 131 22.31 20.08 4.56
C GLU A 131 21.98 20.30 3.06
N ARG A 132 21.27 21.38 2.72
CA ARG A 132 20.67 21.59 1.38
C ARG A 132 21.65 21.91 0.27
N ALA A 133 22.80 22.53 0.53
CA ALA A 133 23.75 22.85 -0.55
C ALA A 133 24.28 21.58 -1.25
N ARG A 134 24.54 20.52 -0.48
CA ARG A 134 25.00 19.23 -1.00
C ARG A 134 23.85 18.39 -1.57
N GLY A 135 22.69 18.46 -0.91
CA GLY A 135 21.46 17.79 -1.35
C GLY A 135 20.93 18.31 -2.69
N ALA A 136 20.88 19.63 -2.87
CA ALA A 136 20.36 20.26 -4.08
C ALA A 136 21.16 19.89 -5.33
N ALA A 137 22.50 19.87 -5.26
CA ALA A 137 23.35 19.44 -6.36
C ALA A 137 23.12 17.97 -6.74
N LYS A 138 22.97 17.08 -5.74
CA LYS A 138 22.67 15.65 -5.94
C LYS A 138 21.26 15.43 -6.50
N ILE A 139 20.30 16.26 -6.11
CA ILE A 139 18.92 16.26 -6.60
C ILE A 139 18.88 16.75 -8.05
N LEU A 140 19.59 17.84 -8.37
CA LEU A 140 19.68 18.37 -9.73
C LEU A 140 20.37 17.36 -10.68
N GLY A 141 21.43 16.70 -10.20
CA GLY A 141 22.07 15.59 -10.90
C GLY A 141 21.14 14.39 -11.11
N ARG A 142 20.36 14.02 -10.09
CA ARG A 142 19.32 12.98 -10.20
C ARG A 142 18.21 13.37 -11.18
N LEU A 143 17.75 14.62 -11.21
CA LEU A 143 16.74 15.12 -12.17
C LEU A 143 17.22 15.00 -13.62
N ILE A 144 18.46 15.41 -13.89
CA ILE A 144 19.06 15.32 -15.24
C ILE A 144 19.29 13.86 -15.65
N GLN A 145 19.74 13.01 -14.72
CA GLN A 145 19.92 11.57 -14.98
C GLN A 145 18.58 10.83 -15.13
N ARG A 146 17.57 11.20 -14.33
CA ARG A 146 16.19 10.67 -14.40
C ARG A 146 15.52 11.03 -15.72
N ARG A 147 15.78 12.20 -16.33
CA ARG A 147 15.27 12.50 -17.68
C ARG A 147 15.74 11.55 -18.78
N LYS A 148 16.88 10.84 -18.60
CA LYS A 148 17.33 9.83 -19.58
C LYS A 148 16.53 8.53 -19.53
N GLU A 149 15.94 8.20 -18.38
CA GLU A 149 15.11 7.01 -18.23
C GLU A 149 13.63 7.41 -18.30
N GLY A 150 12.93 6.98 -19.34
CA GLY A 150 11.49 7.19 -19.48
C GLY A 150 10.68 6.42 -18.44
N VAL A 151 9.37 6.70 -18.37
CA VAL A 151 8.42 5.98 -17.50
C VAL A 151 8.51 4.46 -17.68
N GLY A 152 8.67 4.00 -18.93
CA GLY A 152 8.80 2.57 -19.25
C GLY A 152 10.02 1.90 -18.61
N GLY A 153 11.18 2.58 -18.56
CA GLY A 153 12.39 2.03 -17.94
C GLY A 153 12.25 1.90 -16.42
N ARG A 154 11.61 2.88 -15.77
CA ARG A 154 11.31 2.80 -14.32
C ARG A 154 10.30 1.72 -14.00
N ARG A 155 9.27 1.58 -14.84
CA ARG A 155 8.28 0.49 -14.71
C ARG A 155 8.95 -0.87 -14.73
N GLU A 156 9.89 -1.08 -15.65
CA GLU A 156 10.60 -2.35 -15.77
C GLU A 156 11.48 -2.65 -14.55
N LYS A 157 12.17 -1.63 -14.02
CA LYS A 157 12.93 -1.75 -12.77
C LYS A 157 12.02 -2.13 -11.59
N LEU A 158 10.86 -1.48 -11.48
CA LEU A 158 9.88 -1.80 -10.44
C LEU A 158 9.36 -3.23 -10.61
N ARG A 159 9.02 -3.64 -11.84
CA ARG A 159 8.58 -5.00 -12.14
C ARG A 159 9.63 -6.03 -11.72
N ALA A 160 10.89 -5.82 -12.10
CA ALA A 160 11.97 -6.73 -11.75
C ALA A 160 12.17 -6.84 -10.23
N ALA A 161 12.13 -5.70 -9.51
CA ALA A 161 12.27 -5.68 -8.06
C ALA A 161 11.08 -6.37 -7.35
N LEU A 162 9.86 -6.23 -7.85
CA LEU A 162 8.69 -6.91 -7.31
C LEU A 162 8.68 -8.41 -7.64
N ALA A 163 9.22 -8.82 -8.80
CA ALA A 163 9.30 -10.22 -9.20
C ALA A 163 10.33 -11.04 -8.40
N ASP A 164 11.35 -10.37 -7.84
CA ASP A 164 12.38 -11.00 -7.00
C ASP A 164 11.92 -11.25 -5.55
N LEU A 165 10.72 -10.79 -5.19
CA LEU A 165 10.16 -11.00 -3.86
C LEU A 165 9.78 -12.46 -3.64
N HIS A 166 10.26 -13.03 -2.54
CA HIS A 166 9.84 -14.34 -2.07
C HIS A 166 8.38 -14.36 -1.59
N GLU A 167 7.94 -13.26 -0.97
CA GLU A 167 6.59 -13.10 -0.43
C GLU A 167 5.88 -11.93 -1.12
N PRO A 168 4.60 -12.08 -1.50
CA PRO A 168 3.88 -11.01 -2.16
C PRO A 168 3.58 -9.86 -1.20
N ILE A 169 3.50 -8.64 -1.72
CA ILE A 169 2.98 -7.50 -0.97
C ILE A 169 1.48 -7.40 -1.23
N VAL A 170 0.68 -7.34 -0.17
CA VAL A 170 -0.77 -7.09 -0.24
C VAL A 170 -1.02 -5.61 0.03
N VAL A 171 -1.65 -4.93 -0.91
CA VAL A 171 -2.13 -3.56 -0.72
C VAL A 171 -3.63 -3.61 -0.46
N VAL A 172 -4.07 -3.05 0.66
CA VAL A 172 -5.49 -2.96 1.00
C VAL A 172 -5.97 -1.53 0.79
N GLY A 173 -6.89 -1.37 -0.17
CA GLY A 173 -7.61 -0.13 -0.42
C GLY A 173 -8.95 -0.14 0.31
N ASP A 174 -9.06 0.55 1.44
CA ASP A 174 -10.28 0.55 2.26
C ASP A 174 -10.47 1.87 3.01
N ASP A 175 -11.71 2.19 3.37
CA ASP A 175 -12.08 3.37 4.14
C ASP A 175 -11.98 3.11 5.65
N ILE A 176 -10.76 2.94 6.16
CA ILE A 176 -10.50 2.87 7.62
C ILE A 176 -10.60 4.25 8.25
#